data_AF-A0A2T5JNC3-F1
#
_entry.id   AF-A0A2T5JNC3-F1
#
_cell.length_a   1.000
_cell.length_b   1.000
_cell.length_c   1.000
_cell.angle_alpha   90.00
_cell.angle_beta   90.00
_cell.angle_gamma   90.00
#
_symmetry.space_group_name_H-M   'P 1'
#
loop_
_entity.id
_entity.type
_entity.pdbx_description
1 polymer ?
#
loop_
_entity_poly.entity_id
_entity_poly.type
_entity_poly.pdbx_seq_one_letter_code
_entity_poly.pdbx_strand_id
1 'polypeptide(L)'
;MAKLTRSIASLSWIDPITGLPEVDENGEPGYSLTRENIAAGRIYRFANFLEAEVELDKGALRNPRFTSESGMYRGPSFGKLASAPVGKVGKRIIVLSQSILFRQIVGCRTESPEKIGSVGGAAVGVGAGAWVGAKSGAAIGSIGGVPGAIAVAAIGAGIGGTTGYLVGKEVAEYAMAFPPIWTELEMTIHSDGTTSQQVISHSLFPSVTFYLLLKDRIYNRIGLSYDGVANLDRWKKNGWKLTPMINRNGAAAGNPWGMEDPGPELGGGKLRTQCPSGYDCP
;
A
#
# COMPACT_ATOMS: atom_id res chain seq x y z
N MET A 1 -27.69 21.68 -16.34
CA MET A 1 -26.59 20.70 -16.44
C MET A 1 -26.50 19.99 -15.12
N ALA A 2 -26.68 18.66 -15.10
CA ALA A 2 -26.67 17.89 -13.86
C ALA A 2 -25.25 17.39 -13.59
N LYS A 3 -24.83 17.46 -12.32
CA LYS A 3 -23.49 17.06 -11.90
C LYS A 3 -23.55 15.66 -11.29
N LEU A 4 -22.79 14.72 -11.85
CA LEU A 4 -22.71 13.35 -11.36
C LEU A 4 -21.35 13.13 -10.70
N THR A 5 -21.36 12.91 -9.39
CA THR A 5 -20.18 12.49 -8.63
C THR A 5 -20.33 11.03 -8.24
N ARG A 6 -19.28 10.24 -8.44
CA ARG A 6 -19.24 8.81 -8.12
C ARG A 6 -17.90 8.46 -7.49
N SER A 7 -17.90 7.49 -6.61
CA SER A 7 -16.68 7.05 -5.94
C SER A 7 -16.70 5.58 -5.57
N ILE A 8 -15.51 5.01 -5.51
CA ILE A 8 -15.22 3.65 -5.09
C ILE A 8 -13.93 3.63 -4.28
N ALA A 9 -13.75 2.59 -3.48
CA ALA A 9 -12.56 2.45 -2.67
C ALA A 9 -12.06 1.00 -2.62
N SER A 10 -10.75 0.83 -2.50
CA SER A 10 -10.16 -0.42 -2.02
C SER A 10 -9.24 -0.14 -0.85
N LEU A 11 -9.28 -1.02 0.16
CA LEU A 11 -8.41 -0.96 1.32
C LEU A 11 -7.49 -2.17 1.29
N SER A 12 -6.19 -1.93 1.37
CA SER A 12 -5.19 -3.00 1.54
C SER A 12 -4.83 -3.12 3.01
N TRP A 13 -4.79 -4.34 3.54
CA TRP A 13 -4.58 -4.61 4.95
C TRP A 13 -3.77 -5.89 5.17
N ILE A 14 -2.98 -5.93 6.23
CA ILE A 14 -2.10 -7.06 6.59
C ILE A 14 -2.73 -7.85 7.73
N ASP A 15 -3.05 -9.12 7.46
CA ASP A 15 -3.60 -10.03 8.45
C ASP A 15 -2.58 -10.33 9.58
N PRO A 16 -2.98 -10.22 10.86
CA PRO A 16 -2.17 -10.64 12.01
C PRO A 16 -1.59 -12.07 11.92
N ILE A 17 -2.27 -12.99 11.23
CA ILE A 17 -1.81 -14.38 11.08
C ILE A 17 -0.48 -14.51 10.32
N THR A 18 -0.09 -13.48 9.56
CA THR A 18 1.17 -13.47 8.80
C THR A 18 2.40 -13.56 9.69
N GLY A 19 2.29 -13.21 10.98
CA GLY A 19 3.42 -13.13 11.89
C GLY A 19 4.42 -12.04 11.54
N LEU A 20 4.09 -11.16 10.58
CA LEU A 20 4.91 -10.00 10.27
C LEU A 20 4.89 -9.03 11.45
N PRO A 21 5.98 -8.27 11.67
CA PRO A 21 5.97 -7.20 12.67
C PRO A 21 4.99 -6.08 12.32
N GLU A 22 4.58 -6.02 11.05
CA GLU A 22 3.65 -5.04 10.49
C GLU A 22 2.31 -5.69 10.19
N VAL A 23 1.42 -5.68 11.17
CA VAL A 23 0.05 -6.18 11.01
C VAL A 23 -0.94 -5.07 11.34
N ASP A 24 -2.11 -5.10 10.71
CA ASP A 24 -3.18 -4.17 11.05
C ASP A 24 -3.98 -4.81 12.19
N GLU A 25 -4.07 -4.14 13.35
CA GLU A 25 -4.50 -4.73 14.64
C GLU A 25 -5.83 -5.49 14.58
N ASN A 26 -6.74 -5.11 13.67
CA ASN A 26 -8.07 -5.70 13.53
C ASN A 26 -8.23 -6.54 12.25
N GLY A 27 -7.17 -6.73 11.46
CA GLY A 27 -7.23 -7.45 10.19
C GLY A 27 -8.16 -6.79 9.18
N GLU A 28 -9.19 -7.52 8.74
CA GLU A 28 -10.12 -7.08 7.70
C GLU A 28 -10.89 -5.79 8.12
N PRO A 29 -10.99 -4.75 7.26
CA PRO A 29 -11.60 -3.46 7.59
C PRO A 29 -13.12 -3.45 7.85
N GLY A 30 -13.78 -4.60 7.92
CA GLY A 30 -15.21 -4.73 8.17
C GLY A 30 -16.10 -4.67 6.91
N TYR A 31 -17.42 -4.69 7.10
CA TYR A 31 -18.38 -4.71 5.99
C TYR A 31 -18.79 -3.33 5.49
N SER A 32 -18.84 -2.33 6.38
CA SER A 32 -19.32 -0.99 6.05
C SER A 32 -18.39 0.07 6.64
N LEU A 33 -18.13 1.12 5.87
CA LEU A 33 -17.21 2.20 6.21
C LEU A 33 -17.80 3.54 5.79
N THR A 34 -17.50 4.60 6.53
CA THR A 34 -17.76 5.95 6.05
C THR A 34 -16.57 6.48 5.25
N ARG A 35 -16.80 7.52 4.45
CA ARG A 35 -15.73 8.25 3.77
C ARG A 35 -14.68 8.77 4.74
N GLU A 36 -15.09 9.19 5.93
CA GLU A 36 -14.17 9.66 6.98
C GLU A 36 -13.28 8.52 7.46
N ASN A 37 -13.81 7.30 7.61
CA ASN A 37 -12.99 6.13 7.93
C ASN A 37 -11.96 5.84 6.83
N ILE A 38 -12.39 5.92 5.56
CA ILE A 38 -11.49 5.74 4.41
C ILE A 38 -10.44 6.83 4.37
N ALA A 39 -10.75 8.09 4.67
CA ALA A 39 -9.79 9.19 4.62
C ALA A 39 -8.86 9.23 5.85
N ALA A 40 -9.32 8.74 7.00
CA ALA A 40 -8.61 8.88 8.27
C ALA A 40 -7.32 8.04 8.39
N GLY A 41 -7.08 7.07 7.50
CA GLY A 41 -5.89 6.23 7.59
C GLY A 41 -5.91 5.32 8.82
N ARG A 42 -7.07 4.80 9.20
CA ARG A 42 -7.21 3.94 10.38
C ARG A 42 -7.74 2.59 9.91
N ILE A 43 -7.24 1.48 10.47
CA ILE A 43 -7.63 0.09 10.21
C ILE A 43 -7.11 -0.57 8.92
N TYR A 44 -6.24 0.09 8.16
CA TYR A 44 -5.70 -0.45 6.91
C TYR A 44 -4.30 0.12 6.64
N ARG A 45 -3.54 -0.50 5.73
CA ARG A 45 -2.21 -0.07 5.32
C ARG A 45 -2.24 1.14 4.38
N PHE A 46 -2.96 1.02 3.28
CA PHE A 46 -3.36 2.16 2.46
C PHE A 46 -4.73 1.90 1.80
N ALA A 47 -5.37 2.99 1.38
CA ALA A 47 -6.60 2.97 0.62
C ALA A 47 -6.38 3.64 -0.74
N ASN A 48 -6.88 3.01 -1.80
CA ASN A 48 -7.08 3.63 -3.11
C ASN A 48 -8.52 4.15 -3.15
N PHE A 49 -8.68 5.47 -3.11
CA PHE A 49 -9.99 6.11 -3.20
C PHE A 49 -10.11 6.80 -4.55
N LEU A 50 -10.96 6.27 -5.42
CA LEU A 50 -11.22 6.85 -6.73
C LEU A 50 -12.54 7.62 -6.65
N GLU A 51 -12.48 8.93 -6.83
CA GLU A 51 -13.67 9.76 -6.94
C GLU A 51 -13.60 10.63 -8.20
N ALA A 52 -14.66 10.59 -8.99
CA ALA A 52 -14.71 11.30 -10.25
C ALA A 52 -16.06 11.99 -10.44
N GLU A 53 -16.03 12.94 -11.35
CA GLU A 53 -17.09 13.87 -11.59
C GLU A 53 -17.26 14.10 -13.09
N VAL A 54 -18.51 14.07 -13.54
CA VAL A 54 -18.92 14.35 -14.92
C VAL A 54 -20.16 15.24 -14.91
N GLU A 55 -20.33 15.99 -15.98
CA GLU A 55 -21.50 16.85 -16.20
C GLU A 55 -22.39 16.22 -17.27
N LEU A 56 -23.65 15.98 -16.93
CA LEU A 56 -24.66 15.46 -17.86
C LEU A 56 -25.45 16.63 -18.48
N ASP A 57 -25.34 16.75 -19.79
CA ASP A 57 -26.00 17.77 -20.61
C ASP A 57 -26.69 17.12 -21.81
N LYS A 58 -28.04 17.12 -21.80
CA LYS A 58 -28.88 16.55 -22.87
C LYS A 58 -28.48 15.13 -23.29
N GLY A 59 -28.15 14.28 -22.30
CA GLY A 59 -27.73 12.89 -22.53
C GLY A 59 -26.24 12.70 -22.88
N ALA A 60 -25.48 13.78 -23.04
CA ALA A 60 -24.03 13.72 -23.25
C ALA A 60 -23.27 13.95 -21.94
N LEU A 61 -22.24 13.15 -21.69
CA LEU A 61 -21.31 13.35 -20.58
C LEU A 61 -20.19 14.31 -21.00
N ARG A 62 -19.92 15.31 -20.15
CA ARG A 62 -18.95 16.39 -20.38
C ARG A 62 -18.06 16.61 -19.16
N ASN A 63 -16.97 17.34 -19.39
CA ASN A 63 -16.05 17.83 -18.37
C ASN A 63 -15.60 16.77 -17.34
N PRO A 64 -15.16 15.57 -17.79
CA PRO A 64 -14.74 14.52 -16.88
C PRO A 64 -13.48 14.95 -16.11
N ARG A 65 -13.49 14.73 -14.80
CA ARG A 65 -12.36 15.01 -13.92
C ARG A 65 -12.36 14.08 -12.71
N PHE A 66 -11.17 13.83 -12.18
CA PHE A 66 -11.02 13.32 -10.82
C PHE A 66 -11.24 14.46 -9.82
N THR A 67 -11.86 14.19 -8.67
CA THR A 67 -11.95 15.19 -7.61
C THR A 67 -10.61 15.33 -6.87
N SER A 68 -10.48 16.38 -6.06
CA SER A 68 -9.31 16.59 -5.20
C SER A 68 -9.11 15.48 -4.17
N GLU A 69 -10.19 14.77 -3.85
CA GLU A 69 -10.22 13.69 -2.86
C GLU A 69 -9.78 12.36 -3.48
N SER A 70 -9.80 12.25 -4.81
CA SER A 70 -9.34 11.05 -5.50
C SER A 70 -7.83 10.87 -5.37
N GLY A 71 -7.41 9.81 -4.70
CA GLY A 71 -6.01 9.50 -4.51
C GLY A 71 -5.78 8.37 -3.53
N MET A 72 -4.68 8.49 -2.79
CA MET A 72 -4.24 7.49 -1.82
C MET A 72 -4.30 8.04 -0.40
N TYR A 73 -5.01 7.34 0.47
CA TYR A 73 -4.96 7.56 1.92
C TYR A 73 -4.13 6.47 2.57
N ARG A 74 -3.43 6.79 3.66
CA ARG A 74 -2.43 5.90 4.25
C ARG A 74 -2.60 5.88 5.76
N GLY A 75 -2.58 4.68 6.33
CA GLY A 75 -2.51 4.52 7.77
C GLY A 75 -1.07 4.54 8.29
N PRO A 76 -0.91 4.70 9.61
CA PRO A 76 0.36 4.43 10.25
C PRO A 76 0.77 2.96 10.02
N SER A 77 2.08 2.75 9.86
CA SER A 77 2.77 1.49 9.61
C SER A 77 3.66 1.14 10.82
N PHE A 78 4.79 0.43 10.60
CA PHE A 78 5.74 0.08 11.65
C PHE A 78 6.12 1.30 12.50
N GLY A 79 6.07 1.15 13.83
CA GLY A 79 6.45 2.22 14.75
C GLY A 79 5.60 3.49 14.63
N LYS A 80 4.37 3.40 14.12
CA LYS A 80 3.44 4.52 13.86
C LYS A 80 3.89 5.48 12.74
N LEU A 81 4.83 5.08 11.90
CA LEU A 81 5.24 5.88 10.75
C LEU A 81 4.23 5.78 9.61
N ALA A 82 3.92 6.87 8.91
CA ALA A 82 3.12 6.77 7.70
C ALA A 82 3.86 5.98 6.60
N SER A 83 3.16 5.08 5.90
CA SER A 83 3.69 4.41 4.70
C SER A 83 4.18 5.46 3.67
N ALA A 84 5.28 5.22 2.95
CA ALA A 84 5.70 6.10 1.85
C ALA A 84 4.85 5.85 0.59
N PRO A 85 4.54 6.88 -0.21
CA PRO A 85 4.01 6.65 -1.54
C PRO A 85 5.08 6.02 -2.42
N VAL A 86 4.66 5.16 -3.34
CA VAL A 86 5.50 4.63 -4.40
C VAL A 86 5.18 5.38 -5.68
N GLY A 87 6.18 6.11 -6.19
CA GLY A 87 6.01 6.97 -7.36
C GLY A 87 4.87 7.97 -7.19
N LYS A 88 4.31 8.41 -8.33
CA LYS A 88 3.10 9.23 -8.37
C LYS A 88 1.85 8.36 -8.53
N VAL A 89 0.71 8.92 -8.10
CA VAL A 89 -0.63 8.36 -8.37
C VAL A 89 -0.90 8.46 -9.87
N GLY A 90 -1.12 7.31 -10.51
CA GLY A 90 -1.50 7.26 -11.92
C GLY A 90 -2.99 7.43 -12.08
N LYS A 91 -3.41 8.36 -12.94
CA LYS A 91 -4.81 8.63 -13.30
C LYS A 91 -4.98 8.50 -14.82
N ARG A 92 -6.13 8.03 -15.27
CA ARG A 92 -6.46 7.96 -16.70
C ARG A 92 -7.95 8.17 -16.92
N ILE A 93 -8.29 8.98 -17.91
CA ILE A 93 -9.66 9.21 -18.36
C ILE A 93 -9.78 8.71 -19.80
N ILE A 94 -10.78 7.89 -20.09
CA ILE A 94 -11.13 7.44 -21.43
C ILE A 94 -12.57 7.86 -21.70
N VAL A 95 -12.74 8.79 -22.66
CA VAL A 95 -14.06 9.26 -23.08
C VAL A 95 -14.58 8.35 -24.19
N LEU A 96 -15.73 7.73 -23.95
CA LEU A 96 -16.45 6.90 -24.92
C LEU A 96 -17.73 7.62 -25.37
N SER A 97 -18.43 7.07 -26.36
CA SER A 97 -19.62 7.71 -26.93
C SER A 97 -20.78 7.87 -25.94
N GLN A 98 -20.96 6.95 -24.99
CA GLN A 98 -22.06 6.93 -24.02
C GLN A 98 -21.60 6.72 -22.58
N SER A 99 -20.29 6.74 -22.34
CA SER A 99 -19.73 6.57 -21.02
C SER A 99 -18.37 7.23 -20.90
N ILE A 100 -17.93 7.42 -19.66
CA ILE A 100 -16.58 7.88 -19.36
C ILE A 100 -15.98 6.92 -18.34
N LEU A 101 -14.81 6.40 -18.67
CA LEU A 101 -14.06 5.45 -17.87
C LEU A 101 -12.90 6.17 -17.18
N PHE A 102 -12.83 6.00 -15.86
CA PHE A 102 -11.80 6.52 -14.98
C PHE A 102 -10.98 5.36 -14.44
N ARG A 103 -9.65 5.42 -14.55
CA ARG A 103 -8.74 4.50 -13.86
C ARG A 103 -7.82 5.24 -12.92
N GLN A 104 -7.59 4.64 -11.75
CA GLN A 104 -6.62 5.15 -10.79
C GLN A 104 -5.78 4.00 -10.24
N ILE A 105 -4.46 4.15 -10.32
CA ILE A 105 -3.50 3.26 -9.71
C ILE A 105 -2.71 4.02 -8.65
N VAL A 106 -2.64 3.42 -7.46
CA VAL A 106 -1.86 3.97 -6.34
C VAL A 106 -1.03 2.86 -5.71
N GLY A 107 0.05 3.24 -5.06
CA GLY A 107 0.85 2.30 -4.29
C GLY A 107 1.67 2.97 -3.21
N CYS A 108 2.02 2.16 -2.24
CA CYS A 108 2.83 2.56 -1.11
C CYS A 108 3.87 1.48 -0.78
N ARG A 109 4.80 1.86 0.08
CA ARG A 109 5.76 0.95 0.71
C ARG A 109 5.93 1.33 2.17
N THR A 110 6.36 0.40 2.99
CA THR A 110 6.83 0.72 4.34
C THR A 110 8.07 1.60 4.22
N GLU A 111 8.13 2.69 5.00
CA GLU A 111 9.41 3.41 5.16
C GLU A 111 10.34 2.58 6.03
N SER A 112 11.54 2.29 5.52
CA SER A 112 12.59 1.61 6.27
C SER A 112 13.03 2.47 7.47
N PRO A 113 13.47 1.84 8.57
CA PRO A 113 14.00 2.52 9.76
C PRO A 113 15.15 3.51 9.50
N GLU A 114 15.78 3.50 8.32
CA GLU A 114 16.85 4.43 7.91
C GLU A 114 16.44 5.90 8.04
N LYS A 115 15.18 6.22 7.69
CA LYS A 115 14.63 7.58 7.86
C LYS A 115 14.43 7.95 9.33
N ILE A 116 14.13 6.98 10.19
CA ILE A 116 14.03 7.20 11.64
C ILE A 116 15.41 7.47 12.22
N GLY A 117 16.42 6.73 11.77
CA GLY A 117 17.80 6.88 12.23
C GLY A 117 18.43 8.22 11.82
N SER A 118 18.11 8.75 10.64
CA SER A 118 18.64 10.04 10.18
C SER A 118 17.97 11.24 10.84
N VAL A 119 16.68 11.13 11.22
CA VAL A 119 15.96 12.19 11.95
C VAL A 119 16.18 12.10 13.47
N GLY A 120 16.30 10.89 14.02
CA GLY A 120 16.46 10.63 15.46
C GLY A 120 17.91 10.59 15.95
N GLY A 121 18.89 10.54 15.06
CA GLY A 121 20.33 10.55 15.37
C GLY A 121 20.83 11.81 16.08
N ALA A 122 20.00 12.86 16.18
CA ALA A 122 20.31 14.07 16.95
C ALA A 122 19.76 14.07 18.38
N ALA A 123 18.84 13.16 18.78
CA ALA A 123 18.17 13.29 20.09
C ALA A 123 17.78 11.99 20.83
N VAL A 124 17.68 10.81 20.21
CA VAL A 124 17.06 9.60 20.85
C VAL A 124 17.94 8.35 20.74
N GLY A 125 19.27 8.52 20.69
CA GLY A 125 20.23 7.44 20.39
C GLY A 125 20.36 6.30 21.41
N VAL A 126 19.69 6.34 22.58
CA VAL A 126 19.93 5.33 23.65
C VAL A 126 18.69 4.51 24.02
N GLY A 127 17.48 5.07 23.93
CA GLY A 127 16.26 4.38 24.39
C GLY A 127 15.56 3.50 23.34
N ALA A 128 15.48 3.98 22.09
CA ALA A 128 14.70 3.30 21.05
C ALA A 128 15.42 2.10 20.41
N GLY A 129 16.75 2.18 20.30
CA GLY A 129 17.58 1.11 19.72
C GLY A 129 17.50 -0.20 20.53
N ALA A 130 17.45 -0.12 21.86
CA ALA A 130 17.32 -1.28 22.73
C ALA A 130 15.95 -1.95 22.60
N TRP A 131 14.87 -1.18 22.48
CA TRP A 131 13.50 -1.72 22.41
C TRP A 131 13.21 -2.39 21.06
N VAL A 132 13.65 -1.77 19.95
CA VAL A 132 13.52 -2.34 18.61
C VAL A 132 14.45 -3.55 18.45
N GLY A 133 15.69 -3.48 18.94
CA GLY A 133 16.63 -4.60 18.93
C GLY A 133 16.12 -5.83 19.69
N ALA A 134 15.50 -5.63 20.86
CA ALA A 134 14.94 -6.71 21.66
C ALA A 134 13.73 -7.40 21.00
N LYS A 135 12.82 -6.64 20.37
CA LYS A 135 11.65 -7.21 19.67
C LYS A 135 12.01 -7.88 18.35
N SER A 136 12.90 -7.29 17.57
CA SER A 136 13.34 -7.87 16.30
C SER A 136 14.22 -9.10 16.52
N GLY A 137 15.08 -9.10 17.55
CA GLY A 137 15.86 -10.29 17.93
C GLY A 137 14.98 -11.46 18.38
N ALA A 138 13.87 -11.19 19.07
CA ALA A 138 12.91 -12.21 19.47
C ALA A 138 12.12 -12.79 18.27
N ALA A 139 11.74 -11.97 17.29
CA ALA A 139 11.01 -12.42 16.10
C ALA A 139 11.85 -13.27 15.14
N ILE A 140 13.16 -12.99 15.04
CA ILE A 140 14.09 -13.79 14.21
C ILE A 140 14.39 -15.14 14.88
N GLY A 141 14.42 -15.21 16.21
CA GLY A 141 14.62 -16.46 16.95
C GLY A 141 13.52 -17.51 16.77
N SER A 142 12.30 -17.10 16.39
CA SER A 142 11.16 -18.01 16.21
C SER A 142 10.99 -18.59 14.79
N ILE A 143 11.74 -18.11 13.79
CA ILE A 143 11.55 -18.49 12.38
C ILE A 143 12.52 -19.59 11.90
N GLY A 144 13.54 -19.94 12.69
CA GLY A 144 14.51 -20.99 12.32
C GLY A 144 14.88 -21.89 13.49
N GLY A 145 14.26 -23.07 13.59
CA GLY A 145 14.72 -24.11 14.51
C GLY A 145 16.07 -24.68 14.07
N VAL A 146 17.17 -24.25 14.72
CA VAL A 146 18.50 -24.90 14.85
C VAL A 146 19.33 -24.02 15.84
N PRO A 147 20.19 -24.59 16.73
CA PRO A 147 20.81 -23.92 17.89
C PRO A 147 21.93 -22.92 17.56
N GLY A 148 21.62 -21.87 16.80
CA GLY A 148 22.49 -20.71 16.57
C GLY A 148 21.90 -19.37 17.04
N ALA A 149 20.61 -19.35 17.41
CA ALA A 149 19.87 -18.10 17.67
C ALA A 149 20.13 -17.45 19.05
N ILE A 150 20.76 -18.16 19.99
CA ILE A 150 21.03 -17.63 21.34
C ILE A 150 22.25 -16.69 21.36
N ALA A 151 23.18 -16.82 20.40
CA ALA A 151 24.42 -16.04 20.40
C ALA A 151 24.26 -14.59 19.92
N VAL A 152 23.24 -14.26 19.14
CA VAL A 152 23.10 -12.90 18.56
C VAL A 152 22.31 -11.96 19.47
N ALA A 153 21.35 -12.47 20.25
CA ALA A 153 20.57 -11.65 21.17
C ALA A 153 21.35 -11.26 22.45
N ALA A 154 22.31 -12.09 22.89
CA ALA A 154 23.02 -11.87 24.15
C ALA A 154 24.27 -10.98 24.02
N ILE A 155 24.93 -10.93 22.85
CA ILE A 155 26.17 -10.16 22.67
C ILE A 155 25.90 -8.65 22.51
N GLY A 156 24.70 -8.27 22.04
CA GLY A 156 24.32 -6.86 21.86
C GLY A 156 23.99 -6.09 23.15
N ALA A 157 23.66 -6.78 24.24
CA ALA A 157 23.27 -6.11 25.50
C ALA A 157 24.45 -5.76 26.41
N GLY A 158 25.63 -6.36 26.19
CA GLY A 158 26.73 -6.32 27.16
C GLY A 158 27.81 -5.26 26.93
N ILE A 159 28.22 -4.95 25.69
CA ILE A 159 29.53 -4.28 25.47
C ILE A 159 29.53 -3.16 24.39
N GLY A 160 28.43 -2.80 23.74
CA GLY A 160 28.52 -1.75 22.71
C GLY A 160 27.21 -1.15 22.27
N GLY A 161 26.72 -0.16 23.01
CA GLY A 161 25.53 0.61 22.62
C GLY A 161 25.67 1.31 21.25
N THR A 162 26.89 1.56 20.78
CA THR A 162 27.17 2.10 19.44
C THR A 162 27.37 1.01 18.39
N THR A 163 28.15 -0.02 18.68
CA THR A 163 28.46 -1.10 17.72
C THR A 163 27.25 -2.02 17.48
N GLY A 164 26.50 -2.37 18.53
CA GLY A 164 25.25 -3.13 18.42
C GLY A 164 24.11 -2.37 17.74
N TYR A 165 24.09 -1.03 17.87
CA TYR A 165 23.15 -0.17 17.15
C TYR A 165 23.44 -0.15 15.64
N LEU A 166 24.71 -0.10 15.23
CA LEU A 166 25.10 -0.10 13.82
C LEU A 166 24.84 -1.46 13.16
N VAL A 167 25.20 -2.57 13.82
CA VAL A 167 24.95 -3.93 13.29
C VAL A 167 23.45 -4.26 13.32
N GLY A 168 22.71 -3.85 14.35
CA GLY A 168 21.25 -4.06 14.42
C GLY A 168 20.47 -3.22 13.41
N LYS A 169 20.98 -2.02 13.08
CA LYS A 169 20.43 -1.15 12.04
C LYS A 169 20.66 -1.75 10.66
N GLU A 170 21.89 -2.15 10.32
CA GLU A 170 22.15 -2.85 9.05
C GLU A 170 21.33 -4.15 8.93
N VAL A 171 21.24 -5.00 9.97
CA VAL A 171 20.45 -6.24 9.88
C VAL A 171 18.94 -5.97 9.78
N ALA A 172 18.40 -4.96 10.46
CA ALA A 172 16.98 -4.58 10.33
C ALA A 172 16.66 -3.92 8.98
N GLU A 173 17.61 -3.19 8.41
CA GLU A 173 17.53 -2.54 7.10
C GLU A 173 17.62 -3.57 5.96
N TYR A 174 18.49 -4.56 6.09
CA TYR A 174 18.60 -5.70 5.18
C TYR A 174 17.39 -6.65 5.27
N ALA A 175 16.70 -6.72 6.42
CA ALA A 175 15.61 -7.68 6.63
C ALA A 175 14.23 -7.22 6.13
N MET A 176 13.99 -5.92 5.86
CA MET A 176 12.60 -5.42 5.68
C MET A 176 12.39 -4.43 4.52
N ALA A 177 13.13 -4.53 3.42
CA ALA A 177 12.71 -3.89 2.18
C ALA A 177 11.53 -4.67 1.58
N PHE A 178 10.31 -4.19 1.85
CA PHE A 178 9.10 -4.77 1.27
C PHE A 178 8.89 -4.32 -0.18
N PRO A 179 8.54 -5.23 -1.11
CA PRO A 179 8.12 -4.83 -2.44
C PRO A 179 6.95 -3.83 -2.39
N PRO A 180 6.74 -3.04 -3.46
CA PRO A 180 5.62 -2.13 -3.51
C PRO A 180 4.28 -2.84 -3.34
N ILE A 181 3.41 -2.22 -2.55
CA ILE A 181 2.02 -2.62 -2.41
C ILE A 181 1.19 -1.67 -3.26
N TRP A 182 0.23 -2.18 -4.03
CA TRP A 182 -0.55 -1.34 -4.94
C TRP A 182 -1.92 -1.92 -5.30
N THR A 183 -2.81 -1.04 -5.76
CA THR A 183 -4.12 -1.40 -6.28
C THR A 183 -4.50 -0.48 -7.44
N GLU A 184 -5.16 -1.05 -8.45
CA GLU A 184 -5.67 -0.38 -9.65
C GLU A 184 -7.21 -0.51 -9.68
N LEU A 185 -7.89 0.63 -9.66
CA LEU A 185 -9.34 0.73 -9.68
C LEU A 185 -9.83 1.28 -11.02
N GLU A 186 -11.00 0.81 -11.44
CA GLU A 186 -11.72 1.34 -12.59
C GLU A 186 -13.17 1.64 -12.23
N MET A 187 -13.64 2.79 -12.72
CA MET A 187 -15.02 3.21 -12.62
C MET A 187 -15.48 3.78 -13.97
N THR A 188 -16.57 3.25 -14.50
CA THR A 188 -17.23 3.77 -15.69
C THR A 188 -18.55 4.42 -15.28
N ILE A 189 -18.77 5.66 -15.72
CA ILE A 189 -20.05 6.38 -15.56
C ILE A 189 -20.74 6.41 -16.92
N HIS A 190 -21.97 5.92 -16.99
CA HIS A 190 -22.77 5.90 -18.21
C HIS A 190 -23.68 7.14 -18.30
N SER A 191 -24.10 7.50 -19.52
CA SER A 191 -24.98 8.64 -19.78
C SER A 191 -26.37 8.53 -19.13
N ASP A 192 -26.81 7.30 -18.85
CA ASP A 192 -28.04 6.99 -18.10
C ASP A 192 -27.88 7.14 -16.57
N GLY A 193 -26.68 7.47 -16.09
CA GLY A 193 -26.36 7.67 -14.68
C GLY A 193 -25.95 6.40 -13.92
N THR A 194 -25.99 5.23 -14.57
CA THR A 194 -25.50 3.97 -14.02
C THR A 194 -23.96 3.95 -13.96
N THR A 195 -23.41 3.04 -13.17
CA THR A 195 -21.95 2.90 -13.01
C THR A 195 -21.52 1.44 -13.02
N SER A 196 -20.39 1.17 -13.68
CA SER A 196 -19.65 -0.10 -13.56
C SER A 196 -18.34 0.14 -12.83
N GLN A 197 -18.00 -0.72 -11.88
CA GLN A 197 -16.98 -0.45 -10.86
C GLN A 197 -16.24 -1.75 -10.50
N GLN A 198 -14.91 -1.72 -10.51
CA GLN A 198 -14.12 -2.92 -10.23
C GLN A 198 -12.69 -2.63 -9.76
N VAL A 199 -12.12 -3.60 -9.06
CA VAL A 199 -10.66 -3.71 -8.87
C VAL A 199 -10.10 -4.41 -10.10
N ILE A 200 -9.31 -3.71 -10.90
CA ILE A 200 -8.69 -4.27 -12.11
C ILE A 200 -7.55 -5.20 -11.72
N SER A 201 -6.67 -4.72 -10.85
CA SER A 201 -5.53 -5.49 -10.39
C SER A 201 -4.97 -4.94 -9.08
N HIS A 202 -4.17 -5.75 -8.41
CA HIS A 202 -3.51 -5.38 -7.16
C HIS A 202 -2.25 -6.22 -6.97
N SER A 203 -1.40 -5.83 -6.01
CA SER A 203 -0.26 -6.64 -5.62
C SER A 203 -0.70 -8.00 -5.04
N LEU A 204 0.16 -9.00 -5.18
CA LEU A 204 -0.03 -10.33 -4.58
C LEU A 204 -0.25 -10.29 -3.05
N PHE A 205 0.35 -9.32 -2.38
CA PHE A 205 0.23 -9.08 -0.95
C PHE A 205 0.16 -7.56 -0.73
N PRO A 206 -0.59 -7.07 0.27
CA PRO A 206 -1.33 -7.82 1.28
C PRO A 206 -2.76 -8.11 0.81
N SER A 207 -3.66 -8.39 1.74
CA SER A 207 -5.08 -8.62 1.47
C SER A 207 -5.74 -7.32 1.00
N VAL A 208 -6.81 -7.43 0.19
CA VAL A 208 -7.51 -6.29 -0.41
C VAL A 208 -9.02 -6.44 -0.27
N THR A 209 -9.70 -5.40 0.18
CA THR A 209 -11.16 -5.33 0.28
C THR A 209 -11.70 -4.22 -0.60
N PHE A 210 -12.75 -4.50 -1.38
CA PHE A 210 -13.36 -3.54 -2.32
C PHE A 210 -14.72 -3.02 -1.81
N TYR A 211 -14.95 -1.72 -1.99
CA TYR A 211 -16.11 -1.02 -1.47
C TYR A 211 -16.78 -0.13 -2.52
N LEU A 212 -18.12 -0.14 -2.52
CA LEU A 212 -18.95 0.74 -3.35
C LEU A 212 -19.75 1.71 -2.48
N LEU A 213 -19.94 2.93 -2.97
CA LEU A 213 -20.80 3.93 -2.35
C LEU A 213 -22.26 3.44 -2.40
N LEU A 214 -22.88 3.28 -1.22
CA LEU A 214 -24.30 2.96 -1.10
C LEU A 214 -25.15 4.23 -1.06
N LYS A 215 -24.95 5.05 -0.03
CA LYS A 215 -25.68 6.31 0.21
C LYS A 215 -24.93 7.17 1.22
N ASP A 216 -25.08 8.49 1.16
CA ASP A 216 -24.69 9.42 2.23
C ASP A 216 -23.24 9.21 2.74
N ARG A 217 -22.28 8.99 1.81
CA ARG A 217 -20.85 8.73 2.11
C ARG A 217 -20.57 7.41 2.85
N ILE A 218 -21.54 6.50 2.89
CA ILE A 218 -21.40 5.14 3.42
C ILE A 218 -21.06 4.19 2.27
N TYR A 219 -20.03 3.39 2.48
CA TYR A 219 -19.51 2.41 1.54
C TYR A 219 -19.69 1.01 2.09
N ASN A 220 -20.16 0.09 1.25
CA ASN A 220 -20.31 -1.31 1.61
C ASN A 220 -19.33 -2.18 0.83
N ARG A 221 -18.78 -3.17 1.52
CA ARG A 221 -17.94 -4.20 0.94
C ARG A 221 -18.72 -4.97 -0.12
N ILE A 222 -18.10 -5.19 -1.27
CA ILE A 222 -18.64 -6.03 -2.34
C ILE A 222 -17.82 -7.31 -2.45
N GLY A 223 -18.52 -8.43 -2.46
CA GLY A 223 -17.90 -9.75 -2.55
C GLY A 223 -17.09 -10.12 -1.30
N LEU A 224 -16.19 -11.09 -1.49
CA LEU A 224 -15.22 -11.50 -0.50
C LEU A 224 -13.94 -10.66 -0.65
N SER A 225 -13.27 -10.42 0.47
CA SER A 225 -11.92 -9.85 0.44
C SER A 225 -10.96 -10.83 -0.22
N TYR A 226 -10.00 -10.29 -0.97
CA TYR A 226 -8.85 -11.03 -1.43
C TYR A 226 -7.93 -11.29 -0.23
N ASP A 227 -7.61 -12.56 0.03
CA ASP A 227 -6.63 -12.97 1.02
C ASP A 227 -5.23 -13.06 0.39
N GLY A 228 -4.34 -12.15 0.79
CA GLY A 228 -2.96 -12.09 0.32
C GLY A 228 -2.00 -13.00 1.07
N VAL A 229 -2.38 -13.56 2.23
CA VAL A 229 -1.46 -14.26 3.15
C VAL A 229 -0.74 -15.41 2.47
N ALA A 230 -1.49 -16.26 1.75
CA ALA A 230 -0.93 -17.40 1.02
C ALA A 230 0.07 -17.01 -0.09
N ASN A 231 0.09 -15.74 -0.50
CA ASN A 231 0.96 -15.22 -1.55
C ASN A 231 2.18 -14.44 -1.01
N LEU A 232 2.36 -14.36 0.31
CA LEU A 232 3.42 -13.57 0.94
C LEU A 232 4.83 -13.92 0.40
N ASP A 233 5.20 -15.19 0.35
CA ASP A 233 6.53 -15.60 -0.14
C ASP A 233 6.71 -15.33 -1.63
N ARG A 234 5.66 -15.56 -2.42
CA ARG A 234 5.67 -15.26 -3.86
C ARG A 234 5.81 -13.76 -4.11
N TRP A 235 5.15 -12.94 -3.29
CA TRP A 235 5.26 -11.50 -3.34
C TRP A 235 6.66 -11.03 -2.94
N LYS A 236 7.24 -11.52 -1.83
CA LYS A 236 8.63 -11.20 -1.46
C LYS A 236 9.61 -11.49 -2.61
N LYS A 237 9.45 -12.65 -3.27
CA LYS A 237 10.32 -13.07 -4.38
C LYS A 237 10.11 -12.31 -5.69
N ASN A 238 8.88 -11.87 -5.98
CA ASN A 238 8.53 -11.37 -7.32
C ASN A 238 7.94 -9.96 -7.34
N GLY A 239 7.64 -9.33 -6.21
CA GLY A 239 7.00 -8.02 -6.10
C GLY A 239 7.86 -6.87 -6.64
N TRP A 240 9.17 -7.08 -6.72
CA TRP A 240 10.12 -6.14 -7.31
C TRP A 240 10.23 -6.22 -8.84
N LYS A 241 9.60 -7.21 -9.48
CA LYS A 241 9.63 -7.30 -10.95
C LYS A 241 8.71 -6.26 -11.57
N LEU A 242 8.99 -5.83 -12.80
CA LEU A 242 8.04 -4.98 -13.53
C LEU A 242 6.77 -5.78 -13.87
N THR A 243 5.61 -5.21 -13.55
CA THR A 243 4.31 -5.71 -14.02
C THR A 243 3.79 -4.79 -15.14
N PRO A 244 3.85 -5.17 -16.43
CA PRO A 244 3.35 -4.32 -17.51
C PRO A 244 1.81 -4.22 -17.47
N MET A 245 1.24 -3.11 -17.92
CA MET A 245 -0.22 -2.83 -17.89
C MET A 245 -1.04 -3.88 -18.67
N ILE A 246 -0.52 -4.38 -19.79
CA ILE A 246 -1.26 -5.23 -20.75
C ILE A 246 -1.70 -6.57 -20.12
N ASN A 247 -1.05 -7.01 -19.03
CA ASN A 247 -1.27 -8.32 -18.42
C ASN A 247 -1.80 -8.24 -16.98
N ARG A 248 -2.39 -7.11 -16.56
CA ARG A 248 -2.87 -6.95 -15.19
C ARG A 248 -4.36 -7.27 -15.08
N ASN A 249 -4.67 -8.39 -14.43
CA ASN A 249 -6.01 -8.72 -13.98
C ASN A 249 -5.92 -9.48 -12.65
N GLY A 250 -6.59 -8.98 -11.61
CA GLY A 250 -6.53 -9.53 -10.26
C GLY A 250 -5.15 -9.40 -9.59
N ALA A 251 -4.79 -10.40 -8.79
CA ALA A 251 -3.55 -10.42 -8.03
C ALA A 251 -2.34 -10.61 -8.96
N ALA A 252 -1.42 -9.64 -8.96
CA ALA A 252 -0.29 -9.61 -9.86
C ALA A 252 1.05 -9.59 -9.12
N ALA A 253 1.99 -10.39 -9.62
CA ALA A 253 3.38 -10.33 -9.20
C ALA A 253 4.06 -9.10 -9.81
N GLY A 254 4.94 -8.47 -9.04
CA GLY A 254 5.68 -7.28 -9.46
C GLY A 254 5.02 -5.96 -9.06
N ASN A 255 5.53 -4.87 -9.63
CA ASN A 255 5.02 -3.53 -9.42
C ASN A 255 4.94 -2.73 -10.75
N PRO A 256 4.00 -1.77 -10.83
CA PRO A 256 3.70 -1.02 -12.03
C PRO A 256 4.66 0.16 -12.30
N TRP A 257 5.52 0.51 -11.34
CA TRP A 257 6.51 1.61 -11.44
C TRP A 257 7.91 1.14 -11.86
N GLY A 258 8.07 -0.16 -12.15
CA GLY A 258 9.37 -0.74 -12.47
C GLY A 258 10.41 -0.52 -11.37
N MET A 259 9.98 -0.42 -10.10
CA MET A 259 10.88 -0.40 -8.97
C MET A 259 11.67 -1.69 -8.94
N GLU A 260 12.97 -1.56 -8.77
CA GLU A 260 13.82 -2.71 -8.54
C GLU A 260 14.06 -2.92 -7.05
N ASP A 261 14.37 -4.16 -6.71
CA ASP A 261 14.88 -4.50 -5.39
C ASP A 261 16.13 -3.65 -5.13
N PRO A 262 16.18 -2.83 -4.06
CA PRO A 262 17.39 -2.09 -3.72
C PRO A 262 18.59 -3.00 -3.48
N GLY A 263 18.37 -4.30 -3.26
CA GLY A 263 19.41 -5.22 -2.87
C GLY A 263 19.95 -4.88 -1.48
N PRO A 264 21.16 -5.37 -1.15
CA PRO A 264 21.81 -5.12 0.14
C PRO A 264 22.29 -3.67 0.32
N GLU A 265 22.30 -2.87 -0.74
CA GLU A 265 22.65 -1.45 -0.64
C GLU A 265 21.47 -0.69 -0.02
N LEU A 266 21.68 -0.21 1.21
CA LEU A 266 20.72 0.47 2.08
C LEU A 266 19.77 1.41 1.33
N GLY A 267 18.49 1.27 1.63
CA GLY A 267 17.55 2.39 1.60
C GLY A 267 16.99 2.87 0.29
N GLY A 268 16.23 1.97 -0.31
CA GLY A 268 15.11 2.34 -1.16
C GLY A 268 15.35 2.04 -2.61
N GLY A 269 14.56 1.10 -3.13
CA GLY A 269 14.64 0.70 -4.53
C GLY A 269 14.68 1.93 -5.43
N LYS A 270 15.60 1.92 -6.40
CA LYS A 270 15.69 2.98 -7.40
C LYS A 270 14.39 2.95 -8.22
N LEU A 271 13.55 3.98 -8.06
CA LEU A 271 12.36 4.18 -8.88
C LEU A 271 12.79 4.38 -10.34
N ARG A 272 12.55 3.40 -11.21
CA ARG A 272 12.85 3.55 -12.65
C ARG A 272 11.84 4.42 -13.37
N THR A 273 10.55 4.36 -12.98
CA THR A 273 9.53 5.27 -13.53
C THR A 273 8.78 5.99 -12.41
N GLN A 274 8.68 7.32 -12.52
CA GLN A 274 7.89 8.12 -11.57
C GLN A 274 6.39 7.93 -11.79
N CYS A 275 5.99 7.62 -13.03
CA CYS A 275 4.60 7.34 -13.41
C CYS A 275 4.44 5.90 -13.90
N PRO A 276 3.38 5.18 -13.50
CA PRO A 276 3.03 3.90 -14.11
C PRO A 276 2.82 4.03 -15.61
N SER A 277 3.33 3.07 -16.39
CA SER A 277 3.11 3.09 -17.84
C SER A 277 1.62 3.09 -18.20
N GLY A 278 1.23 3.98 -19.11
CA GLY A 278 -0.15 4.14 -19.57
C GLY A 278 -1.05 5.04 -18.70
N TYR A 279 -0.47 5.79 -17.76
CA TYR A 279 -1.15 6.70 -16.86
C TYR A 279 -0.61 8.13 -16.96
N ASP A 280 -1.45 9.09 -16.61
CA ASP A 280 -1.07 10.48 -16.35
C ASP A 280 -0.78 10.65 -14.86
N CYS A 281 0.31 11.34 -14.53
CA CYS A 281 0.70 11.56 -13.14
C CYS A 281 0.86 13.06 -12.86
N PRO A 282 -0.25 13.73 -12.43
CA PRO A 282 -0.25 15.16 -12.13
C PRO A 282 0.72 15.55 -11.00
#